data_AF-A0A2X2DPQ4-F1
#
_entry.id   AF-A0A2X2DPQ4-F1
#
_cell.length_a   1.000
_cell.length_b   1.000
_cell.length_c   1.000
_cell.angle_alpha   90.00
_cell.angle_beta   90.00
_cell.angle_gamma   90.00
#
_symmetry.space_group_name_H-M   'P 1'
#
loop_
_entity.id
_entity.type
_entity.pdbx_description
1 polymer ?
#
loop_
_entity_poly.entity_id
_entity_poly.type
_entity_poly.pdbx_seq_one_letter_code
_entity_poly.pdbx_strand_id
1 'polypeptide(L)'
;MMDHQPFSGSYLLGDVDFLLQPVKIEMTPVELKEELIQSGKRHYSDMLSQEPEPTTWHLELFEKALAAGATRLATQVIMLAKSLIAHFW
;
A
#
# COMPACT_ATOMS: atom_id res chain seq x y z
N MET A 1 13.33 -3.43 -31.94
CA MET A 1 12.97 -2.41 -30.94
C MET A 1 11.52 -2.65 -30.59
N MET A 2 11.19 -2.87 -29.31
CA MET A 2 9.79 -2.97 -28.91
C MET A 2 9.11 -1.61 -29.19
N ASP A 3 7.98 -1.63 -29.91
CA ASP A 3 7.12 -0.45 -30.06
C ASP A 3 6.62 -0.06 -28.68
N HIS A 4 7.27 0.93 -28.07
CA HIS A 4 6.82 1.48 -26.80
C HIS A 4 5.66 2.44 -27.08
N GLN A 5 4.43 1.99 -26.80
CA GLN A 5 3.30 2.92 -26.72
C GLN A 5 3.42 3.71 -25.40
N PRO A 6 3.55 5.05 -25.46
CA PRO A 6 3.62 5.87 -24.27
C PRO A 6 2.27 5.88 -23.55
N PHE A 7 2.31 5.69 -22.23
CA PHE A 7 1.16 5.79 -21.33
C PHE A 7 1.51 6.81 -20.25
N SER A 8 0.70 7.85 -20.06
CA SER A 8 0.97 8.93 -19.10
C SER A 8 0.31 8.72 -17.73
N GLY A 9 -0.55 7.71 -17.57
CA GLY A 9 -1.27 7.47 -16.32
C GLY A 9 -2.07 8.69 -15.85
N SER A 10 -1.80 9.15 -14.63
CA SER A 10 -2.43 10.35 -14.06
C SER A 10 -1.72 11.66 -14.44
N TYR A 11 -0.61 11.61 -15.18
CA TYR A 11 0.14 12.79 -15.63
C TYR A 11 -0.36 13.32 -16.97
N LEU A 12 -0.05 14.59 -17.26
CA LEU A 12 -0.30 15.18 -18.56
C LEU A 12 0.53 14.48 -19.64
N LEU A 13 -0.01 14.46 -20.85
CA LEU A 13 0.64 13.83 -21.99
C LEU A 13 1.96 14.55 -22.31
N GLY A 14 3.07 13.82 -22.28
CA GLY A 14 4.42 14.34 -22.56
C GLY A 14 5.23 14.78 -21.34
N ASP A 15 4.65 14.83 -20.15
CA ASP A 15 5.39 15.16 -18.91
C ASP A 15 6.14 13.96 -18.35
N VAL A 16 5.58 12.75 -18.51
CA VAL A 16 6.13 11.51 -17.96
C VAL A 16 5.94 10.37 -18.97
N ASP A 17 7.02 9.70 -19.32
CA ASP A 17 7.02 8.45 -20.09
C ASP A 17 7.32 7.26 -19.18
N PHE A 18 6.36 6.36 -19.03
CA PHE A 18 6.51 5.15 -18.21
C PHE A 18 7.20 4.05 -19.01
N LEU A 19 8.39 3.65 -18.58
CA LEU A 19 9.14 2.51 -19.18
C LEU A 19 8.67 1.13 -18.69
N LEU A 20 7.63 1.09 -17.84
CA LEU A 20 7.09 -0.14 -17.28
C LEU A 20 6.11 -0.78 -18.26
N GLN A 21 6.11 -2.11 -18.32
CA GLN A 21 5.14 -2.86 -19.10
C GLN A 21 3.80 -2.93 -18.35
N PRO A 22 2.69 -2.44 -18.95
CA PRO A 22 1.37 -2.63 -18.37
C PRO A 22 1.03 -4.12 -18.30
N VAL A 23 0.59 -4.57 -17.14
CA VAL A 23 0.11 -5.94 -16.93
C VAL A 23 -1.34 -5.89 -16.48
N LYS A 24 -2.18 -6.72 -17.10
CA LYS A 24 -3.58 -6.92 -16.70
C LYS A 24 -3.64 -8.13 -15.78
N ILE A 25 -3.88 -7.89 -14.50
CA ILE A 25 -4.01 -8.93 -13.48
C ILE A 25 -5.49 -9.07 -13.14
N GLU A 26 -5.99 -10.30 -13.09
CA GLU A 26 -7.34 -10.59 -12.62
C GLU A 26 -7.43 -10.47 -11.11
N MET A 27 -8.57 -9.99 -10.60
CA MET A 27 -8.78 -9.87 -9.18
C MET A 27 -9.05 -11.26 -8.59
N THR A 28 -8.23 -11.66 -7.62
CA THR A 28 -8.39 -12.89 -6.85
C THR A 28 -9.23 -12.59 -5.59
N PRO A 29 -10.29 -13.35 -5.29
CA PRO A 29 -10.99 -13.27 -4.01
C PRO A 29 -10.02 -13.42 -2.83
N VAL A 30 -10.27 -12.69 -1.74
CA VAL A 30 -9.35 -12.64 -0.60
C VAL A 30 -9.16 -14.03 0.02
N GLU A 31 -10.23 -14.82 0.13
CA GLU A 31 -10.19 -16.16 0.71
C GLU A 31 -9.28 -17.10 -0.09
N LEU A 32 -9.39 -17.03 -1.43
CA LEU A 32 -8.55 -17.82 -2.33
C LEU A 32 -7.09 -17.32 -2.32
N LYS A 33 -6.88 -16.01 -2.25
CA LYS A 33 -5.55 -15.41 -2.12
C LYS A 33 -4.86 -15.90 -0.85
N GLU A 34 -5.54 -15.86 0.29
CA GLU A 34 -5.03 -16.34 1.58
C GLU A 34 -4.70 -17.83 1.55
N GLU A 35 -5.56 -18.68 0.99
CA GLU A 35 -5.29 -20.12 0.83
C GLU A 35 -4.04 -20.36 -0.02
N LEU A 36 -3.89 -19.65 -1.13
CA LEU A 36 -2.75 -19.81 -2.05
C LEU A 36 -1.43 -19.32 -1.45
N ILE A 37 -1.46 -18.24 -0.66
CA ILE A 37 -0.29 -17.75 0.08
C ILE A 37 0.09 -18.76 1.16
N GLN A 38 -0.86 -19.20 1.98
CA GLN A 38 -0.60 -20.09 3.11
C GLN A 38 -0.15 -21.49 2.65
N SER A 39 -0.62 -21.95 1.48
CA SER A 39 -0.16 -23.20 0.85
C SER A 39 1.14 -23.06 0.06
N GLY A 40 1.70 -21.85 -0.06
CA GLY A 40 2.95 -21.56 -0.79
C GLY A 40 2.84 -21.72 -2.31
N LYS A 41 1.63 -21.85 -2.87
CA LYS A 41 1.41 -22.04 -4.32
C LYS A 41 1.58 -20.76 -5.13
N ARG A 42 1.48 -19.59 -4.49
CA ARG A 42 1.63 -18.27 -5.11
C ARG A 42 2.32 -17.32 -4.15
N HIS A 43 3.07 -16.35 -4.69
CA HIS A 43 3.58 -15.24 -3.90
C HIS A 43 2.52 -14.12 -3.77
N TYR A 44 2.60 -13.36 -2.68
CA TYR A 44 1.69 -12.25 -2.40
C TYR A 44 1.63 -11.23 -3.55
N SER A 45 2.77 -10.95 -4.18
CA SER A 45 2.89 -9.98 -5.28
C SER A 45 2.33 -10.45 -6.62
N ASP A 46 1.98 -11.74 -6.74
CA ASP A 46 1.42 -12.31 -7.97
C ASP A 46 -0.10 -12.19 -8.05
N MET A 47 -0.75 -11.68 -7.00
CA MET A 47 -2.20 -11.67 -6.84
C MET A 47 -2.70 -10.32 -6.34
N LEU A 48 -3.61 -9.72 -7.09
CA LEU A 48 -4.35 -8.54 -6.65
C LEU A 48 -5.71 -8.99 -6.11
N SER A 49 -6.09 -8.49 -4.93
CA SER A 49 -7.44 -8.66 -4.41
C SER A 49 -8.13 -7.31 -4.36
N GLN A 50 -9.44 -7.31 -4.60
CA GLN A 50 -10.24 -6.12 -4.34
C GLN A 50 -10.36 -5.92 -2.83
N GLU A 51 -9.94 -4.75 -2.38
CA GLU A 51 -10.27 -4.27 -1.05
C GLU A 51 -11.58 -3.48 -1.14
N PRO A 52 -12.65 -3.92 -0.47
CA PRO A 52 -13.91 -3.17 -0.45
C PRO A 52 -13.70 -1.84 0.28
N GLU A 53 -14.54 -0.86 -0.05
CA GLU A 53 -14.54 0.41 0.68
C GLU A 53 -14.81 0.16 2.18
N PRO A 54 -14.06 0.83 3.08
CA PRO A 54 -14.30 0.71 4.51
C PRO A 54 -15.74 1.06 4.86
N THR A 55 -16.38 0.24 5.69
CA THR A 55 -17.74 0.55 6.16
C THR A 55 -17.73 1.76 7.10
N THR A 56 -18.87 2.44 7.24
CA THR A 56 -19.02 3.55 8.21
C THR A 56 -18.57 3.16 9.61
N TRP A 57 -18.91 1.94 10.04
CA TRP A 57 -18.48 1.41 11.34
C TRP A 57 -16.96 1.28 11.45
N HIS A 58 -16.28 0.78 10.41
CA HIS A 58 -14.81 0.71 10.39
C HIS A 58 -14.18 2.10 10.47
N LEU A 59 -14.75 3.09 9.75
CA LEU A 59 -14.27 4.47 9.79
C LEU A 59 -14.47 5.09 11.17
N GLU A 60 -15.62 4.91 11.81
CA GLU A 60 -15.86 5.40 13.17
C GLU A 60 -14.91 4.77 14.19
N LEU A 61 -14.63 3.47 14.07
CA LEU A 61 -13.66 2.77 14.91
C LEU A 61 -12.25 3.33 14.69
N PHE A 62 -11.85 3.53 13.43
CA PHE A 62 -10.58 4.13 13.07
C PHE A 62 -10.43 5.53 13.67
N GLU A 63 -11.42 6.41 13.52
CA GLU A 63 -11.40 7.77 14.05
C GLU A 63 -11.28 7.79 15.58
N LYS A 64 -11.99 6.91 16.29
CA LYS A 64 -11.87 6.78 17.75
C LYS A 64 -10.48 6.33 18.17
N ALA A 65 -9.92 5.33 17.48
CA ALA A 65 -8.57 4.85 17.75
C ALA A 65 -7.51 5.92 17.44
N LEU A 66 -7.70 6.65 16.34
CA LEU A 66 -6.83 7.74 15.93
C LEU A 66 -6.84 8.88 16.96
N ALA A 67 -8.03 9.34 17.37
CA ALA A 67 -8.17 10.38 18.39
C ALA A 67 -7.53 9.97 19.73
N ALA A 68 -7.65 8.70 20.12
CA ALA A 68 -7.03 8.19 21.34
C ALA A 68 -5.51 8.02 21.24
N GLY A 69 -4.99 7.71 20.05
CA GLY A 69 -3.60 7.28 19.85
C GLY A 69 -2.66 8.32 19.25
N ALA A 70 -3.16 9.29 18.48
CA ALA A 70 -2.34 10.13 17.59
C ALA A 70 -1.25 10.90 18.35
N THR A 71 -1.61 11.61 19.41
CA THR A 71 -0.66 12.42 20.20
C THR A 71 0.41 11.55 20.85
N ARG A 72 0.02 10.38 21.40
CA ARG A 72 0.96 9.45 22.02
C ARG A 72 1.94 8.89 21.00
N LEU A 73 1.43 8.46 19.85
CA LEU A 73 2.25 7.94 18.76
C LEU A 73 3.26 8.99 18.27
N ALA A 74 2.80 10.21 17.98
CA ALA A 74 3.66 11.31 17.55
C ALA A 74 4.77 11.59 18.57
N THR A 75 4.42 11.64 19.86
CA THR A 75 5.37 11.86 20.95
C THR A 75 6.43 10.75 20.99
N GLN A 76 6.00 9.49 20.92
CA GLN A 76 6.89 8.34 20.98
C GLN A 76 7.81 8.25 19.76
N VAL A 77 7.32 8.55 18.56
CA VAL A 77 8.14 8.60 17.34
C VAL A 77 9.22 9.68 17.46
N ILE A 78 8.88 10.87 17.94
CA ILE A 78 9.85 11.95 18.15
C ILE A 78 10.88 11.56 19.22
N MET A 79 10.44 10.97 20.34
CA MET A 79 11.34 10.49 21.39
C MET A 79 12.32 9.44 20.86
N LEU A 80 11.83 8.48 20.08
CA LEU A 80 12.66 7.45 19.46
C LEU A 80 13.69 8.08 18.52
N ALA A 81 13.27 8.99 17.63
CA ALA A 81 14.17 9.68 16.71
C ALA A 81 15.27 10.44 17.46
N LYS A 82 14.91 11.19 18.52
CA LYS A 82 15.89 11.90 19.36
C LYS A 82 16.85 10.96 20.07
N SER A 83 16.35 9.83 20.58
CA SER A 83 17.19 8.82 21.24
C SER A 83 18.18 8.18 20.27
N LEU A 84 17.76 7.93 19.02
CA LEU A 84 18.64 7.38 17.99
C LEU A 84 19.74 8.38 17.61
N ILE A 85 19.39 9.66 17.45
CA ILE A 85 20.38 10.72 17.21
C ILE A 85 21.38 10.75 18.36
N ALA A 86 20.92 10.82 19.62
CA ALA A 86 21.81 10.92 20.77
C ALA A 86 22.68 9.66 21.02
N HIS A 87 22.30 8.50 20.48
CA HIS A 87 23.03 7.25 20.68
C HIS A 87 24.03 6.95 19.55
N PHE A 88 23.74 7.40 18.32
CA PHE A 88 24.54 7.09 17.14
C PHE A 88 25.27 8.29 16.55
N TRP A 89 25.10 9.49 17.12
CA TRP A 89 25.81 10.73 16.77
C TRP A 89 26.43 11.32 18.04
#